data_AF-A0A4Q3A0P6-F1
#
_entry.id   AF-A0A4Q3A0P6-F1
#
_cell.length_a   1.000
_cell.length_b   1.000
_cell.length_c   1.000
_cell.angle_alpha   90.00
_cell.angle_beta   90.00
_cell.angle_gamma   90.00
#
_symmetry.space_group_name_H-M   'P 1'
#
loop_
_entity.id
_entity.type
_entity.pdbx_description
1 polymer ?
#
loop_
_entity_poly.entity_id
_entity_poly.type
_entity_poly.pdbx_seq_one_letter_code
_entity_poly.pdbx_strand_id
1 'polypeptide(L)' 'MQVGVFVPINNNGWLISENAPQYHPSFDMNKEIAIAAE' A
#
# COMPACT_ATOMS: atom_id res chain seq x y z
N MET A 1 8.47 -0.05 -21.72
CA MET A 1 8.52 -0.73 -20.41
C MET A 1 7.27 -0.35 -19.65
N GLN A 2 6.59 -1.31 -19.02
CA GLN A 2 5.43 -1.04 -18.17
C GLN A 2 5.84 -1.19 -16.70
N VAL A 3 5.36 -0.28 -15.85
CA VAL A 3 5.63 -0.26 -14.41
C VAL A 3 4.28 -0.22 -13.70
N GLY A 4 4.16 -0.96 -12.59
CA GLY A 4 2.97 -0.98 -11.76
C GLY A 4 3.33 -0.91 -10.27
N VAL A 5 2.38 -0.47 -9.46
CA VAL A 5 2.48 -0.44 -8.00
C VAL A 5 1.73 -1.64 -7.43
N PHE A 6 2.39 -2.42 -6.58
CA PHE A 6 1.71 -3.45 -5.82
C PHE A 6 0.99 -2.77 -4.64
N VAL A 7 -0.35 -2.89 -4.58
CA VAL A 7 -1.19 -2.23 -3.56
C VAL A 7 -1.22 -3.07 -2.27
N PRO A 8 -1.02 -2.47 -1.07
CA PRO A 8 -0.98 -3.20 0.19
C PRO A 8 -2.40 -3.63 0.63
N ILE A 9 -2.83 -4.81 0.20
CA ILE A 9 -4.13 -5.39 0.59
C ILE A 9 -4.13 -5.97 2.02
N ASN A 10 -2.95 -6.14 2.62
CA ASN A 10 -2.78 -6.59 4.00
C ASN A 10 -2.17 -5.48 4.86
N ASN A 11 -2.22 -5.61 6.17
CA ASN A 11 -1.65 -4.61 7.08
C ASN A 11 -0.14 -4.46 6.87
N ASN A 12 0.35 -3.23 7.05
CA ASN A 12 1.78 -2.87 7.07
C ASN A 12 2.56 -3.14 5.76
N GLY A 13 1.86 -3.46 4.66
CA GLY A 13 2.47 -3.69 3.35
C GLY A 13 3.44 -4.86 3.34
N TRP A 14 4.69 -4.61 2.94
CA TRP A 14 5.74 -5.63 2.78
C TRP A 14 6.79 -5.63 3.89
N LEU A 15 6.58 -4.84 4.97
CA LEU A 15 7.54 -4.75 6.07
C LEU A 15 7.03 -5.49 7.30
N ILE A 16 7.80 -6.49 7.74
CA ILE A 16 7.58 -7.20 9.01
C ILE A 16 8.53 -6.61 10.04
N SER A 17 8.13 -5.47 10.63
CA SER A 17 8.91 -4.75 11.63
C SER A 17 7.98 -3.89 12.48
N GLU A 18 8.20 -3.86 13.79
CA GLU A 18 7.50 -2.97 14.71
C GLU A 18 7.85 -1.49 14.46
N ASN A 19 9.02 -1.21 13.86
CA ASN A 19 9.48 0.14 13.55
C ASN A 19 9.03 0.64 12.16
N ALA A 20 8.31 -0.18 11.39
CA ALA A 20 7.71 0.23 10.13
C ALA A 20 6.39 0.99 10.37
N PRO A 21 5.86 1.73 9.36
CA PRO A 21 4.51 2.27 9.44
C PRO A 21 3.49 1.16 9.77
N GLN A 22 2.69 1.39 10.82
CA GLN A 22 1.64 0.47 11.24
C GLN A 22 0.28 0.99 10.74
N TYR A 23 -0.37 0.24 9.85
CA TYR A 23 -1.66 0.61 9.28
C TYR A 23 -2.47 -0.62 8.87
N HIS A 24 -3.79 -0.52 8.96
CA HIS A 24 -4.70 -1.49 8.38
C HIS A 24 -5.06 -1.09 6.95
N PRO A 25 -5.30 -2.06 6.05
CA PRO A 25 -5.74 -1.74 4.70
C PRO A 25 -7.15 -1.16 4.74
N SER A 26 -7.38 -0.09 3.98
CA SER A 26 -8.71 0.47 3.74
C SER A 26 -8.92 0.72 2.25
N PHE A 27 -10.19 0.76 1.82
CA PHE A 27 -10.51 1.08 0.44
C PHE A 27 -10.01 2.49 0.06
N ASP A 28 -10.24 3.49 0.90
CA ASP A 28 -9.85 4.87 0.62
C ASP A 28 -8.33 5.02 0.48
N MET A 29 -7.55 4.40 1.37
CA MET A 29 -6.08 4.39 1.28
C MET A 29 -5.62 3.72 -0.02
N ASN A 30 -6.16 2.55 -0.35
CA ASN A 30 -5.80 1.84 -1.57
C ASN A 30 -6.24 2.59 -2.84
N LYS A 31 -7.36 3.32 -2.79
CA LYS A 31 -7.81 4.21 -3.86
C LYS A 31 -6.86 5.39 -4.05
N GLU A 32 -6.40 6.02 -2.98
CA GLU A 32 -5.39 7.08 -3.05
C GLU A 32 -4.08 6.59 -3.67
N ILE A 33 -3.61 5.41 -3.27
CA ILE A 33 -2.42 4.78 -3.87
C ILE A 33 -2.62 4.51 -5.37
N ALA A 34 -3.78 4.00 -5.77
CA ALA A 34 -4.08 3.73 -7.18
C ALA A 34 -4.14 5.02 -8.01
N ILE A 35 -4.78 6.09 -7.51
CA ILE A 35 -4.85 7.39 -8.17
C ILE A 35 -3.47 8.04 -8.28
N ALA A 36 -2.62 7.89 -7.26
CA ALA A 36 -1.26 8.39 -7.30
C ALA A 36 -0.34 7.62 -8.26
N ALA A 37 -0.71 6.38 -8.62
CA ALA A 37 0.05 5.52 -9.52
C ALA A 37 -0.38 5.62 -10.99
N GLU A 38 -1.55 6.22 -11.28
CA GLU A 38 -2.03 6.54 -12.63
C GLU A 38 -1.14 7.60 -13.32
#